data_AF-A0A2W6B5X0-F1
#
_entry.id   AF-A0A2W6B5X0-F1
#
_cell.length_a   1.000
_cell.length_b   1.000
_cell.length_c   1.000
_cell.angle_alpha   90.00
_cell.angle_beta   90.00
_cell.angle_gamma   90.00
#
_symmetry.space_group_name_H-M   'P 1'
#
loop_
_entity.id
_entity.type
_entity.pdbx_description
1 polymer ?
#
loop_
_entity_poly.entity_id
_entity_poly.type
_entity_poly.pdbx_seq_one_letter_code
_entity_poly.pdbx_strand_id
1 'polypeptide(L)'
;MCNGVCPGTALYAYTVQQAAAHFCPISRDRDRHQRLRDCIHRLWGKDSCVVIRCSACGFGFGHPFVGGDEEFYSILHEQSEYPGWRWEYDVALLHVFNALPGGRVLEIGAGAGNFLTALGPRWEPYAVEASEATRRSLQAAGISVLESLEEASAGKAELFDVVVMFQVLEHIASFDVVLSQCRNRLRAQGKIVISVPDCDAMIRQKVLTGADDMPPNHINKWTPGSLTIAL
;
A
#
# COMPACT_ATOMS: atom_id res chain seq x y z
N MET A 1 10.14 -16.11 -2.44
CA MET A 1 9.89 -14.83 -3.13
C MET A 1 11.02 -13.86 -2.82
N CYS A 2 11.30 -12.88 -3.68
CA CYS A 2 12.28 -11.84 -3.36
C CYS A 2 11.84 -11.07 -2.12
N ASN A 3 12.72 -10.97 -1.12
CA ASN A 3 12.44 -10.25 0.13
C ASN A 3 13.67 -9.40 0.52
N GLY A 4 14.14 -8.57 -0.42
CA GLY A 4 15.24 -7.61 -0.19
C GLY A 4 16.63 -7.97 -0.74
N VAL A 5 16.86 -9.21 -1.21
CA VAL A 5 18.10 -9.63 -1.90
C VAL A 5 17.74 -10.50 -3.12
N CYS A 6 18.03 -10.04 -4.34
CA CYS A 6 17.88 -10.82 -5.58
C CYS A 6 19.00 -10.45 -6.57
N PRO A 7 19.51 -11.40 -7.40
CA PRO A 7 20.27 -11.09 -8.61
C PRO A 7 19.36 -10.38 -9.63
N GLY A 8 19.21 -9.08 -9.45
CA GLY A 8 18.36 -8.23 -10.27
C GLY A 8 19.15 -7.16 -11.00
N THR A 9 18.53 -6.57 -12.02
CA THR A 9 19.10 -5.44 -12.76
C THR A 9 18.68 -4.14 -12.10
N ALA A 10 19.63 -3.23 -11.88
CA ALA A 10 19.32 -1.88 -11.44
C ALA A 10 18.56 -1.13 -12.55
N LEU A 11 17.36 -0.65 -12.25
CA LEU A 11 16.55 0.18 -13.13
C LEU A 11 16.90 1.66 -12.96
N TYR A 12 16.88 2.13 -11.71
CA TYR A 12 17.06 3.53 -11.34
C TYR A 12 17.83 3.64 -10.04
N ALA A 13 18.48 4.78 -9.82
CA ALA A 13 19.07 5.13 -8.53
C ALA A 13 18.64 6.55 -8.15
N TYR A 14 18.25 6.72 -6.89
CA TYR A 14 17.82 8.00 -6.34
C TYR A 14 18.66 8.32 -5.12
N THR A 15 19.16 9.55 -5.04
CA THR A 15 19.71 10.08 -3.80
C THR A 15 18.58 10.46 -2.84
N VAL A 16 18.89 10.54 -1.55
CA VAL A 16 17.95 11.05 -0.54
C VAL A 16 17.43 12.45 -0.95
N GLN A 17 18.30 13.29 -1.50
CA GLN A 17 17.95 14.63 -1.98
C GLN A 17 16.91 14.59 -3.12
N GLN A 18 17.06 13.67 -4.08
CA GLN A 18 16.11 13.50 -5.17
C GLN A 18 14.76 12.97 -4.67
N ALA A 19 14.76 11.98 -3.77
CA ALA A 19 13.54 11.44 -3.19
C ALA A 19 12.78 12.49 -2.36
N ALA A 20 13.48 13.25 -1.50
CA ALA A 20 12.87 14.33 -0.74
C ALA A 20 12.29 15.42 -1.66
N ALA A 21 13.00 15.79 -2.73
CA ALA A 21 12.52 16.78 -3.69
C ALA A 21 11.29 16.29 -4.50
N HIS A 22 11.21 14.99 -4.78
CA HIS A 22 10.04 14.38 -5.42
C HIS A 22 8.79 14.54 -4.54
N PHE A 23 8.89 14.25 -3.25
CA PHE A 23 7.75 14.39 -2.33
C PHE A 23 7.45 15.85 -1.98
N CYS A 24 8.47 16.67 -1.75
CA CYS A 24 8.35 18.09 -1.46
C CYS A 24 9.57 18.88 -1.98
N PRO A 25 9.46 19.65 -3.06
CA PRO A 25 10.57 20.47 -3.52
C PRO A 25 10.86 21.60 -2.52
N ILE A 26 12.13 22.00 -2.39
CA ILE A 26 12.57 23.08 -1.48
C ILE A 26 11.80 24.38 -1.71
N SER A 27 11.40 24.65 -2.96
CA SER A 27 10.63 25.83 -3.34
C SER A 27 9.19 25.83 -2.82
N ARG A 28 8.62 24.65 -2.53
CA ARG A 28 7.26 24.52 -2.00
C ARG A 28 7.26 24.69 -0.48
N ASP A 29 8.15 23.98 0.20
CA ASP A 29 8.31 24.07 1.64
C ASP A 29 9.70 23.55 2.04
N ARG A 30 10.56 24.45 2.52
CA ARG A 30 11.96 24.14 2.87
C ARG A 30 12.05 23.28 4.13
N ASP A 31 11.23 23.56 5.13
CA ASP A 31 11.27 22.84 6.40
C ASP A 31 10.78 21.40 6.21
N ARG A 32 9.64 21.24 5.54
CA ARG A 32 9.10 19.93 5.21
C ARG A 32 10.04 19.12 4.31
N HIS A 33 10.67 19.75 3.33
CA HIS A 33 11.70 19.10 2.52
C HIS A 33 12.86 18.57 3.38
N GLN A 34 13.34 19.39 4.33
CA GLN A 34 14.45 19.04 5.22
C GLN A 34 14.08 17.84 6.11
N ARG A 35 12.88 17.85 6.70
CA ARG A 35 12.37 16.72 7.51
C ARG A 35 12.21 15.43 6.69
N LEU A 36 11.67 15.52 5.47
CA LEU A 36 11.59 14.37 4.55
C LEU A 36 12.98 13.82 4.23
N ARG A 37 13.96 14.69 3.94
CA ARG A 37 15.33 14.28 3.64
C ARG A 37 15.95 13.51 4.80
N ASP A 38 15.84 14.04 6.01
CA ASP A 38 16.44 13.41 7.20
C ASP A 38 15.75 12.09 7.55
N CYS A 39 14.41 12.03 7.43
CA CYS A 39 13.63 10.81 7.61
C CYS A 39 14.02 9.73 6.59
N ILE A 40 14.07 10.08 5.28
CA ILE A 40 14.46 9.14 4.22
C ILE A 40 15.89 8.63 4.43
N HIS A 41 16.83 9.50 4.81
CA HIS A 41 18.21 9.08 5.11
C HIS A 41 18.25 8.07 6.27
N ARG A 42 17.48 8.29 7.34
CA ARG A 42 17.36 7.32 8.46
C ARG A 42 16.75 5.99 8.01
N LEU A 43 15.64 6.03 7.27
CA LEU A 43 14.97 4.83 6.75
C LEU A 43 15.91 3.99 5.87
N TRP A 44 16.67 4.65 4.99
CA TRP A 44 17.59 3.95 4.10
C TRP A 44 18.90 3.54 4.79
N GLY A 45 19.32 4.25 5.85
CA GLY A 45 20.62 4.08 6.47
C GLY A 45 21.80 4.42 5.55
N LYS A 46 21.54 5.11 4.43
CA LYS A 46 22.52 5.53 3.41
C LYS A 46 21.94 6.62 2.51
N ASP A 47 22.79 7.25 1.71
CA ASP A 47 22.44 8.41 0.88
C ASP A 47 21.72 8.09 -0.44
N SER A 48 21.47 6.83 -0.73
CA SER A 48 20.80 6.43 -1.97
C SER A 48 20.01 5.13 -1.87
N CYS A 49 19.00 5.03 -2.73
CA CYS A 49 18.22 3.82 -2.97
C CYS A 49 18.30 3.45 -4.45
N VAL A 50 18.54 2.17 -4.73
CA VAL A 50 18.56 1.63 -6.09
C VAL A 50 17.29 0.80 -6.28
N VAL A 51 16.51 1.11 -7.32
CA VAL A 51 15.38 0.28 -7.73
C VAL A 51 15.92 -0.88 -8.56
N ILE A 52 15.70 -2.10 -8.11
CA ILE A 52 16.20 -3.34 -8.70
C ILE A 52 15.01 -4.15 -9.21
N ARG A 53 15.09 -4.69 -10.45
CA ARG A 53 14.13 -5.67 -10.97
C ARG A 53 14.73 -7.06 -10.94
N CYS A 54 14.05 -7.99 -10.28
CA CYS A 54 14.50 -9.37 -10.22
C CYS A 54 14.36 -10.06 -11.57
N SER A 55 15.43 -10.74 -12.01
CA SER A 55 15.49 -11.42 -13.31
C SER A 55 14.61 -12.67 -13.39
N ALA A 56 14.27 -13.28 -12.24
CA ALA A 56 13.51 -14.52 -12.18
C ALA A 56 11.98 -14.32 -12.15
N CYS A 57 11.48 -13.41 -11.31
CA CYS A 57 10.03 -13.21 -11.13
C CYS A 57 9.52 -11.85 -11.62
N GLY A 58 10.41 -10.97 -12.11
CA GLY A 58 10.05 -9.64 -12.60
C GLY A 58 9.69 -8.62 -11.52
N PHE A 59 9.60 -9.01 -10.24
CA PHE A 59 9.34 -8.11 -9.11
C PHE A 59 10.41 -7.02 -9.03
N GLY A 60 9.99 -5.76 -8.94
CA GLY A 60 10.87 -4.64 -8.67
C GLY A 60 10.79 -4.20 -7.21
N PHE A 61 11.89 -3.69 -6.66
CA PHE A 61 11.92 -3.15 -5.31
C PHE A 61 13.05 -2.14 -5.12
N GLY A 62 12.90 -1.22 -4.17
CA GLY A 62 13.99 -0.35 -3.73
C GLY A 62 14.97 -1.10 -2.82
N HIS A 63 16.27 -0.84 -2.98
CA HIS A 63 17.32 -1.33 -2.10
C HIS A 63 18.10 -0.13 -1.53
N PRO A 64 18.01 0.14 -0.23
CA PRO A 64 17.63 -0.77 0.86
C PRO A 64 16.12 -1.05 0.87
N PHE A 65 15.75 -2.28 1.24
CA PHE A 65 14.38 -2.75 1.14
C PHE A 65 13.56 -2.33 2.36
N VAL A 66 13.30 -1.03 2.45
CA VAL A 66 12.62 -0.37 3.57
C VAL A 66 11.56 0.58 3.02
N GLY A 67 10.31 0.37 3.43
CA GLY A 67 9.17 1.25 3.12
C GLY A 67 9.13 2.47 4.04
N GLY A 68 8.18 3.38 3.79
CA GLY A 68 7.90 4.48 4.70
C GLY A 68 7.39 3.98 6.05
N ASP A 69 7.74 4.68 7.12
CA ASP A 69 7.18 4.46 8.47
C ASP A 69 6.18 5.56 8.83
N GLU A 70 5.64 5.50 10.06
CA GLU A 70 4.68 6.48 10.56
C GLU A 70 5.22 7.93 10.50
N GLU A 71 6.50 8.14 10.81
CA GLU A 71 7.12 9.45 10.72
C GLU A 71 7.12 9.95 9.26
N PHE A 72 7.56 9.12 8.32
CA PHE A 72 7.56 9.45 6.90
C PHE A 72 6.17 9.82 6.40
N TYR A 73 5.15 9.00 6.71
CA TYR A 73 3.78 9.23 6.27
C TYR A 73 3.15 10.45 6.93
N SER A 74 3.44 10.71 8.20
CA SER A 74 3.00 11.93 8.89
C SER A 74 3.48 13.17 8.13
N ILE A 75 4.78 13.24 7.79
CA ILE A 75 5.35 14.36 7.03
C ILE A 75 4.80 14.40 5.58
N LEU A 76 4.61 13.25 4.94
CA LEU A 76 4.08 13.14 3.58
C LEU A 76 2.62 13.62 3.48
N HIS A 77 1.81 13.42 4.53
CA HIS A 77 0.38 13.73 4.51
C HIS A 77 -0.02 15.08 5.12
N GLU A 78 0.92 15.87 5.65
CA GLU A 78 0.65 17.24 6.16
C GLU A 78 -0.15 18.15 5.22
N GLN A 79 -0.12 17.88 3.92
CA GLN A 79 -0.83 18.65 2.90
C GLN A 79 -1.61 17.76 1.92
N SER A 80 -1.88 16.51 2.31
CA SER A 80 -2.58 15.55 1.45
C SER A 80 -3.99 15.30 1.98
N GLU A 81 -4.97 15.45 1.11
CA GLU A 81 -6.30 14.88 1.33
C GLU A 81 -6.31 13.42 0.84
N TYR A 82 -7.07 12.56 1.51
CA TYR A 82 -7.32 11.23 0.97
C TYR A 82 -8.07 11.38 -0.37
N PRO A 83 -7.71 10.58 -1.39
CA PRO A 83 -8.46 10.59 -2.63
C PRO A 83 -9.92 10.21 -2.37
N GLY A 84 -10.83 10.79 -3.15
CA GLY A 84 -12.25 10.48 -3.13
C GLY A 84 -12.55 9.07 -3.68
N TRP A 85 -13.48 9.00 -4.64
CA TRP A 85 -13.76 7.74 -5.34
C TRP A 85 -12.63 7.41 -6.32
N ARG A 86 -12.23 6.12 -6.38
CA ARG A 86 -11.18 5.61 -7.26
C ARG A 86 -11.77 4.59 -8.24
N TRP A 87 -11.23 4.53 -9.46
CA TRP A 87 -11.74 3.62 -10.50
C TRP A 87 -11.59 2.14 -10.12
N GLU A 88 -10.63 1.79 -9.27
CA GLU A 88 -10.45 0.42 -8.79
C GLU A 88 -11.63 -0.06 -7.94
N TYR A 89 -12.37 0.86 -7.33
CA TYR A 89 -13.59 0.55 -6.59
C TYR A 89 -14.67 0.05 -7.55
N ASP A 90 -14.82 0.69 -8.71
CA ASP A 90 -15.78 0.26 -9.73
C ASP A 90 -15.44 -1.14 -10.26
N VAL A 91 -14.15 -1.42 -10.47
CA VAL A 91 -13.65 -2.73 -10.89
C VAL A 91 -13.93 -3.79 -9.82
N ALA A 92 -13.65 -3.51 -8.55
CA ALA A 92 -13.94 -4.42 -7.45
C ALA A 92 -15.46 -4.68 -7.32
N LEU A 93 -16.28 -3.63 -7.41
CA LEU A 93 -17.74 -3.76 -7.37
C LEU A 93 -18.25 -4.64 -8.50
N LEU A 94 -17.84 -4.35 -9.74
CA LEU A 94 -18.29 -5.05 -10.94
C LEU A 94 -17.90 -6.53 -10.94
N HIS A 95 -16.65 -6.85 -10.61
CA HIS A 95 -16.09 -8.19 -10.79
C HIS A 95 -16.16 -9.08 -9.55
N VAL A 96 -16.37 -8.50 -8.36
CA VAL A 96 -16.34 -9.24 -7.09
C VAL A 96 -17.60 -9.02 -6.28
N PHE A 97 -17.88 -7.79 -5.85
CA PHE A 97 -18.90 -7.55 -4.83
C PHE A 97 -20.34 -7.73 -5.35
N ASN A 98 -20.60 -7.36 -6.61
CA ASN A 98 -21.93 -7.51 -7.21
C ASN A 98 -22.34 -8.98 -7.42
N ALA A 99 -21.36 -9.89 -7.55
CA ALA A 99 -21.60 -11.32 -7.76
C ALA A 99 -21.77 -12.12 -6.46
N LEU A 100 -21.36 -11.57 -5.31
CA LEU A 100 -21.45 -12.23 -4.01
C LEU A 100 -22.81 -11.92 -3.33
N PRO A 101 -23.30 -12.72 -2.38
CA PRO A 101 -24.54 -12.41 -1.66
C PRO A 101 -24.39 -11.25 -0.65
N GLY A 102 -23.15 -10.88 -0.28
CA GLY A 102 -22.85 -10.02 0.87
C GLY A 102 -22.01 -10.78 1.88
N GLY A 103 -21.73 -10.16 3.03
CA GLY A 103 -20.91 -10.75 4.08
C GLY A 103 -19.97 -9.74 4.73
N ARG A 104 -18.88 -10.24 5.32
CA ARG A 104 -17.86 -9.45 5.99
C ARG A 104 -16.78 -9.04 5.00
N VAL A 105 -16.45 -7.76 5.00
CA VAL A 105 -15.36 -7.21 4.20
C VAL A 105 -14.35 -6.52 5.09
N LEU A 106 -13.07 -6.78 4.86
CA LEU A 106 -11.97 -6.06 5.49
C LEU A 106 -11.22 -5.23 4.44
N GLU A 107 -11.15 -3.92 4.62
CA GLU A 107 -10.24 -3.05 3.87
C GLU A 107 -9.00 -2.73 4.72
N ILE A 108 -7.81 -3.01 4.19
CA ILE A 108 -6.54 -2.64 4.82
C ILE A 108 -6.07 -1.35 4.16
N GLY A 109 -5.71 -0.34 4.96
CA GLY A 109 -5.43 1.01 4.49
C GLY A 109 -6.69 1.71 3.97
N ALA A 110 -7.77 1.66 4.76
CA ALA A 110 -9.08 2.14 4.34
C ALA A 110 -9.15 3.66 4.11
N GLY A 111 -8.19 4.43 4.63
CA GLY A 111 -8.21 5.88 4.54
C GLY A 111 -9.55 6.42 5.05
N ALA A 112 -10.20 7.29 4.26
CA ALA A 112 -11.50 7.84 4.62
C ALA A 112 -12.68 6.83 4.60
N GLY A 113 -12.47 5.58 4.19
CA GLY A 113 -13.51 4.54 4.16
C GLY A 113 -14.53 4.70 3.03
N ASN A 114 -14.17 5.43 1.97
CA ASN A 114 -15.05 5.72 0.83
C ASN A 114 -15.61 4.44 0.19
N PHE A 115 -14.77 3.42 0.03
CA PHE A 115 -15.18 2.14 -0.55
C PHE A 115 -16.16 1.42 0.37
N LEU A 116 -15.79 1.20 1.64
CA LEU A 116 -16.64 0.54 2.64
C LEU A 116 -17.99 1.23 2.83
N THR A 117 -18.01 2.55 2.86
CA THR A 117 -19.23 3.35 3.05
C THR A 117 -20.19 3.25 1.87
N ALA A 118 -19.67 3.03 0.66
CA ALA A 118 -20.49 2.85 -0.54
C ALA A 118 -21.08 1.43 -0.66
N LEU A 119 -20.66 0.48 0.16
CA LEU A 119 -21.22 -0.86 0.15
C LEU A 119 -22.64 -0.86 0.72
N GLY A 120 -23.53 -1.60 0.06
CA GLY A 120 -24.92 -1.74 0.51
C GLY A 120 -25.05 -2.50 1.84
N PRO A 121 -26.25 -2.50 2.44
CA PRO A 121 -26.51 -3.03 3.80
C PRO A 121 -26.29 -4.54 3.98
N ARG A 122 -25.99 -5.25 2.88
CA ARG A 122 -25.63 -6.67 2.85
C ARG A 122 -24.15 -6.91 3.18
N TRP A 123 -23.35 -5.85 3.35
CA TRP A 123 -21.95 -5.93 3.74
C TRP A 123 -21.75 -5.41 5.16
N GLU A 124 -20.93 -6.12 5.94
CA GLU A 124 -20.47 -5.75 7.28
C GLU A 124 -19.02 -5.25 7.15
N PRO A 125 -18.79 -3.93 7.23
CA PRO A 125 -17.49 -3.34 6.90
C PRO A 125 -16.53 -3.32 8.08
N TYR A 126 -15.30 -3.74 7.81
CA TYR A 126 -14.17 -3.68 8.72
C TYR A 126 -13.00 -2.95 8.06
N ALA A 127 -12.21 -2.24 8.87
CA ALA A 127 -11.04 -1.51 8.41
C ALA A 127 -9.82 -1.75 9.30
N VAL A 128 -8.64 -1.77 8.69
CA VAL A 128 -7.34 -1.57 9.36
C VAL A 128 -6.77 -0.26 8.83
N GLU A 129 -6.38 0.64 9.73
CA GLU A 129 -5.84 1.96 9.37
C GLU A 129 -4.81 2.44 10.40
N ALA A 130 -3.69 2.97 9.92
CA ALA A 130 -2.55 3.37 10.76
C ALA A 130 -2.78 4.72 11.45
N SER A 131 -3.48 5.65 10.80
CA SER A 131 -3.77 6.97 11.36
C SER A 131 -4.87 6.92 12.42
N GLU A 132 -4.56 7.33 13.65
CA GLU A 132 -5.54 7.40 14.74
C GLU A 132 -6.72 8.33 14.41
N ALA A 133 -6.44 9.49 13.82
CA ALA A 133 -7.48 10.44 13.42
C ALA A 133 -8.43 9.79 12.39
N THR A 134 -7.87 9.05 11.44
CA THR A 134 -8.64 8.35 10.41
C THR A 134 -9.45 7.20 11.00
N ARG A 135 -8.89 6.41 11.94
CA ARG A 135 -9.63 5.38 12.68
C ARG A 135 -10.88 5.94 13.37
N ARG A 136 -10.77 7.10 14.03
CA ARG A 136 -11.91 7.77 14.68
C ARG A 136 -13.00 8.16 13.69
N SER A 137 -12.63 8.69 12.51
CA SER A 137 -13.58 9.02 11.44
C SER A 137 -14.30 7.78 10.90
N LEU A 138 -13.57 6.67 10.69
CA LEU A 138 -14.16 5.39 10.25
C LEU A 138 -15.16 4.85 11.28
N GLN A 139 -14.80 4.86 12.57
CA GLN A 139 -15.71 4.44 13.65
C GLN A 139 -16.97 5.31 13.69
N ALA A 140 -16.84 6.63 13.51
CA ALA A 140 -17.99 7.54 13.45
C ALA A 140 -18.89 7.28 12.24
N ALA A 141 -18.35 6.73 11.15
CA ALA A 141 -19.10 6.26 9.98
C ALA A 141 -19.74 4.86 10.16
N GLY A 142 -19.61 4.25 11.34
CA GLY A 142 -20.18 2.93 11.64
C GLY A 142 -19.35 1.76 11.14
N ILE A 143 -18.08 1.99 10.77
CA ILE A 143 -17.15 0.94 10.32
C ILE A 143 -16.43 0.35 11.55
N SER A 144 -16.35 -0.98 11.61
CA SER A 144 -15.58 -1.67 12.66
C SER A 144 -14.09 -1.56 12.38
N VAL A 145 -13.35 -0.85 13.23
CA VAL A 145 -11.91 -0.65 13.05
C VAL A 145 -11.11 -1.61 13.92
N LEU A 146 -10.16 -2.30 13.30
CA LEU A 146 -9.15 -3.15 13.93
C LEU A 146 -7.84 -2.35 14.01
N GLU A 147 -7.13 -2.39 15.14
CA GLU A 147 -5.88 -1.62 15.26
C GLU A 147 -4.75 -2.23 14.43
N SER A 148 -4.78 -3.55 14.24
CA SER A 148 -3.85 -4.26 13.36
C SER A 148 -4.47 -5.51 12.77
N LEU A 149 -3.77 -6.07 11.78
CA LEU A 149 -4.06 -7.41 11.25
C LEU A 149 -3.75 -8.53 12.26
N GLU A 150 -3.05 -8.25 13.36
CA GLU A 150 -2.75 -9.22 14.41
C GLU A 150 -3.87 -9.29 15.46
N GLU A 151 -4.50 -8.18 15.79
CA GLU A 151 -5.37 -8.08 16.97
C GLU A 151 -6.70 -8.83 16.94
N ALA A 152 -7.20 -9.25 15.76
CA ALA A 152 -8.46 -10.01 15.72
C ALA A 152 -8.35 -11.49 16.14
N SER A 153 -7.57 -11.79 17.17
CA SER A 153 -7.46 -13.13 17.76
C SER A 153 -7.80 -13.14 19.26
N ALA A 154 -9.08 -13.31 19.57
CA ALA A 154 -9.53 -13.97 20.79
C ALA A 154 -10.92 -14.62 20.57
N GLY A 155 -10.93 -15.81 19.96
CA GLY A 155 -12.12 -16.68 19.84
C GLY A 155 -12.79 -16.62 18.46
N LYS A 156 -12.55 -17.63 17.60
CA LYS A 156 -12.99 -17.68 16.19
C LYS A 156 -12.62 -16.39 15.44
N ALA A 157 -11.36 -16.28 15.01
CA ALA A 157 -10.87 -15.19 14.15
C ALA A 157 -11.96 -14.81 13.14
N GLU A 158 -12.42 -13.57 13.16
CA GLU A 158 -13.52 -13.14 12.32
C GLU A 158 -13.11 -13.31 10.86
N LEU A 159 -13.57 -14.41 10.24
CA LEU A 159 -13.20 -14.72 8.88
C LEU A 159 -14.02 -13.83 7.94
N PHE A 160 -13.34 -13.20 7.00
CA PHE A 160 -13.92 -12.31 5.98
C PHE A 160 -14.28 -13.06 4.72
N ASP A 161 -15.37 -12.64 4.07
CA ASP A 161 -15.74 -13.12 2.73
C ASP A 161 -14.88 -12.43 1.67
N VAL A 162 -14.51 -11.15 1.91
CA VAL A 162 -13.61 -10.40 1.05
C VAL A 162 -12.59 -9.62 1.88
N VAL A 163 -11.31 -9.70 1.52
CA VAL A 163 -10.25 -8.78 1.99
C VAL A 163 -9.84 -7.92 0.81
N VAL A 164 -9.77 -6.60 0.99
CA VAL A 164 -9.38 -5.66 -0.06
C VAL A 164 -8.19 -4.81 0.37
N MET A 165 -7.31 -4.52 -0.57
CA MET A 165 -6.16 -3.61 -0.42
C MET A 165 -6.06 -2.75 -1.68
N PHE A 166 -6.28 -1.45 -1.56
CA PHE A 166 -6.25 -0.53 -2.69
C PHE A 166 -5.12 0.48 -2.52
N GLN A 167 -4.04 0.30 -3.29
CA GLN A 167 -2.83 1.12 -3.22
C GLN A 167 -2.21 1.06 -1.81
N VAL A 168 -1.85 -0.14 -1.38
CA VAL A 168 -1.32 -0.43 -0.04
C VAL A 168 -0.11 -1.35 -0.11
N LEU A 169 -0.22 -2.46 -0.84
CA LEU A 169 0.81 -3.49 -0.85
C LEU A 169 2.13 -3.01 -1.48
N GLU A 170 2.11 -1.97 -2.30
CA GLU A 170 3.29 -1.31 -2.86
C GLU A 170 4.16 -0.59 -1.82
N HIS A 171 3.58 -0.26 -0.67
CA HIS A 171 4.21 0.49 0.42
C HIS A 171 4.91 -0.40 1.46
N ILE A 172 4.53 -1.69 1.53
CA ILE A 172 4.86 -2.55 2.66
C ILE A 172 6.03 -3.48 2.31
N ALA A 173 7.21 -3.26 2.91
CA ALA A 173 8.36 -4.13 2.70
C ALA A 173 8.09 -5.58 3.17
N SER A 174 7.46 -5.75 4.34
CA SER A 174 7.02 -7.05 4.90
C SER A 174 5.71 -7.56 4.30
N PHE A 175 5.52 -7.42 2.98
CA PHE A 175 4.28 -7.77 2.30
C PHE A 175 3.92 -9.26 2.48
N ASP A 176 4.89 -10.15 2.67
CA ASP A 176 4.68 -11.58 2.85
C ASP A 176 3.94 -11.89 4.16
N VAL A 177 4.25 -11.14 5.21
CA VAL A 177 3.56 -11.20 6.50
C VAL A 177 2.11 -10.74 6.33
N VAL A 178 1.88 -9.60 5.68
CA VAL A 178 0.54 -9.05 5.43
C VAL A 178 -0.31 -10.02 4.60
N LEU A 179 0.23 -10.57 3.51
CA LEU A 179 -0.48 -11.56 2.69
C LEU A 179 -0.80 -12.83 3.47
N SER A 180 0.11 -13.28 4.34
CA SER A 180 -0.12 -14.42 5.23
C SER A 180 -1.27 -14.15 6.21
N GLN A 181 -1.28 -12.97 6.83
CA GLN A 181 -2.36 -12.53 7.71
C GLN A 181 -3.69 -12.43 6.99
N CYS A 182 -3.71 -11.90 5.75
CA CYS A 182 -4.91 -11.87 4.91
C CYS A 182 -5.46 -13.28 4.68
N ARG A 183 -4.60 -14.24 4.30
CA ARG A 183 -5.02 -15.64 4.07
C ARG A 183 -5.61 -16.28 5.31
N ASN A 184 -5.01 -16.06 6.48
CA ASN A 184 -5.49 -16.61 7.75
C ASN A 184 -6.83 -16.02 8.20
N ARG A 185 -7.22 -14.87 7.65
CA ARG A 185 -8.46 -14.15 7.95
C ARG A 185 -9.54 -14.36 6.90
N LEU A 186 -9.27 -15.06 5.81
CA LEU A 186 -10.28 -15.36 4.81
C LEU A 186 -11.08 -16.60 5.19
N ARG A 187 -12.38 -16.57 4.90
CA ARG A 187 -13.22 -17.77 4.89
C ARG A 187 -12.74 -18.74 3.83
N ALA A 188 -13.14 -20.01 3.95
CA ALA A 188 -13.07 -20.93 2.83
C ALA A 188 -13.81 -20.31 1.63
N GLN A 189 -13.15 -20.25 0.47
CA GLN A 189 -13.64 -19.59 -0.76
C GLN A 189 -13.76 -18.06 -0.68
N GLY A 190 -13.26 -17.44 0.41
CA GLY A 190 -13.12 -15.99 0.51
C GLY A 190 -12.21 -15.45 -0.58
N LYS A 191 -12.39 -14.18 -0.93
CA LYS A 191 -11.67 -13.52 -2.02
C LYS A 191 -10.73 -12.45 -1.47
N ILE A 192 -9.58 -12.31 -2.11
CA ILE A 192 -8.70 -11.16 -1.91
C ILE A 192 -8.73 -10.29 -3.17
N VAL A 193 -8.87 -8.98 -2.99
CA VAL A 193 -8.79 -7.99 -4.06
C VAL A 193 -7.63 -7.06 -3.75
N ILE A 194 -6.67 -6.98 -4.66
CA ILE A 194 -5.48 -6.15 -4.50
C ILE A 194 -5.36 -5.26 -5.73
N SER A 195 -5.28 -3.95 -5.51
CA SER A 195 -4.84 -3.00 -6.53
C SER A 195 -3.49 -2.43 -6.12
N VAL A 196 -2.55 -2.45 -7.07
CA VAL A 196 -1.20 -1.92 -6.96
C VAL A 196 -0.80 -1.31 -8.30
N PRO A 197 0.15 -0.35 -8.33
CA PRO A 197 0.74 0.11 -9.57
C PRO A 197 1.44 -1.04 -10.32
N ASP A 198 1.24 -1.08 -11.64
CA ASP A 198 1.96 -2.01 -12.51
C ASP A 198 3.40 -1.54 -12.76
N CYS A 199 4.38 -2.41 -12.49
CA CYS A 199 5.80 -2.12 -12.60
C CYS A 199 6.21 -1.66 -14.00
N ASP A 200 5.71 -2.33 -15.04
CA ASP A 200 6.05 -1.99 -16.43
C ASP A 200 5.40 -0.66 -16.85
N ALA A 201 4.19 -0.38 -16.37
CA ALA A 201 3.53 0.91 -16.55
C ALA A 201 4.30 2.05 -15.86
N MET A 202 4.79 1.85 -14.63
CA MET A 202 5.59 2.86 -13.91
C MET A 202 6.94 3.13 -14.58
N ILE A 203 7.60 2.08 -15.09
CA ILE A 203 8.83 2.22 -15.88
C ILE A 203 8.55 3.06 -17.14
N ARG A 204 7.46 2.77 -17.87
CA ARG A 204 7.06 3.54 -19.05
C ARG A 204 6.68 4.97 -18.71
N GLN A 205 5.96 5.20 -17.61
CA GLN A 205 5.56 6.53 -17.16
C GLN A 205 6.77 7.44 -16.99
N LYS A 206 7.81 6.99 -16.27
CA LYS A 206 9.04 7.78 -16.10
C LYS A 206 9.67 8.16 -17.45
N VAL A 207 9.71 7.24 -18.41
CA VAL A 207 10.27 7.52 -19.75
C VAL A 207 9.43 8.55 -20.51
N LEU A 208 8.11 8.47 -20.40
CA LEU A 208 7.19 9.31 -21.17
C LEU A 208 6.96 10.70 -20.55
N THR A 209 6.91 10.79 -19.21
CA THR A 209 6.49 12.00 -18.49
C THR A 209 7.56 12.56 -17.56
N GLY A 210 8.62 11.79 -17.27
CA GLY A 210 9.59 12.11 -16.23
C GLY A 210 9.08 11.91 -14.81
N ALA A 211 7.83 11.47 -14.62
CA ALA A 211 7.25 11.26 -13.30
C ALA A 211 7.76 9.95 -12.69
N ASP A 212 8.54 10.10 -11.62
CA ASP A 212 9.10 8.99 -10.87
C ASP A 212 8.09 8.30 -9.98
N ASP A 213 8.27 7.00 -9.83
CA ASP A 213 7.59 6.20 -8.83
C ASP A 213 8.60 5.87 -7.71
N MET A 214 8.49 6.56 -6.58
CA MET A 214 9.63 6.85 -5.70
C MET A 214 9.59 6.06 -4.38
N PRO A 215 10.65 5.28 -4.03
CA PRO A 215 10.84 4.79 -2.66
C PRO A 215 11.23 5.95 -1.71
N PRO A 216 11.00 5.85 -0.38
CA PRO A 216 10.46 4.69 0.34
C PRO A 216 8.93 4.58 0.25
N ASN A 217 8.23 5.54 -0.37
CA ASN A 217 6.77 5.47 -0.52
C ASN A 217 6.36 4.21 -1.28
N HIS A 218 6.74 4.06 -2.55
CA HIS A 218 6.49 2.83 -3.32
C HIS A 218 7.76 1.96 -3.30
N ILE A 219 7.88 1.13 -2.26
CA ILE A 219 9.03 0.23 -2.08
C ILE A 219 8.95 -1.01 -2.96
N ASN A 220 7.75 -1.50 -3.27
CA ASN A 220 7.50 -2.67 -4.13
C ASN A 220 6.94 -2.24 -5.48
N LYS A 221 7.46 -2.83 -6.56
CA LYS A 221 6.99 -2.64 -7.94
C LYS A 221 6.47 -3.98 -8.48
N TRP A 222 5.16 -4.12 -8.49
CA TRP A 222 4.48 -5.37 -8.80
C TRP A 222 4.30 -5.56 -10.30
N THR A 223 4.68 -6.73 -10.79
CA THR A 223 4.19 -7.26 -12.08
C THR A 223 3.06 -8.24 -11.81
N PRO A 224 2.19 -8.54 -12.81
CA PRO A 224 1.20 -9.60 -12.69
C PRO A 224 1.83 -10.93 -12.24
N GLY A 225 2.97 -11.31 -12.85
CA GLY A 225 3.69 -12.54 -12.52
C GLY A 225 4.20 -12.57 -11.08
N SER A 226 4.82 -11.48 -10.60
CA SER A 226 5.30 -11.43 -9.21
C SER A 226 4.15 -11.46 -8.20
N LEU A 227 3.01 -10.84 -8.51
CA LEU A 227 1.85 -10.84 -7.61
C LEU A 227 1.21 -12.24 -7.57
N THR A 228 1.11 -12.93 -8.71
CA THR A 228 0.65 -14.34 -8.76
C THR A 228 1.52 -15.27 -7.93
N ILE A 229 2.84 -15.07 -7.89
CA ILE A 229 3.73 -15.91 -7.07
C ILE A 229 3.54 -15.63 -5.56
N ALA A 230 3.05 -14.43 -5.20
CA ALA A 230 2.98 -13.96 -3.80
C ALA A 230 1.74 -14.46 -3.06
N LEU A 231 0.66 -14.65 -3.83
CA LEU A 231 -0.66 -15.08 -3.35
C LEU A 231 -0.71 -16.59 -3.13
#